data_AF-A0A914VG29-F1
#
_entry.id   AF-A0A914VG29-F1
#
_cell.length_a   1.000
_cell.length_b   1.000
_cell.length_c   1.000
_cell.angle_alpha   90.00
_cell.angle_beta   90.00
_cell.angle_gamma   90.00
#
_symmetry.space_group_name_H-M   'P 1'
#
loop_
_entity.id
_entity.type
_entity.pdbx_description
1 polymer ?
#
loop_
_entity_poly.entity_id
_entity_poly.type
_entity_poly.pdbx_seq_one_letter_code
_entity_poly.pdbx_strand_id
1 'polypeptide(L)'
;MLIGYELRYTVGDDRLPIEKWERVDIPGTDTTYTMEHIPSGVLYVRMRAANKEGAGPYSPVAIHSVEPANEGIGGVLERDLILNVVTAEGERRISSEDNKVNDLV
;
A
#
# COMPACT_ATOMS: atom_id res chain seq x y z
N MET A 1 16.19 16.34 -6.31
CA MET A 1 15.55 15.47 -7.32
C MET A 1 15.04 14.23 -6.63
N LEU A 2 13.74 13.94 -6.75
CA LEU A 2 13.13 12.72 -6.25
C LEU A 2 13.76 11.51 -6.97
N ILE A 3 14.09 10.46 -6.22
CA ILE A 3 14.67 9.22 -6.78
C ILE A 3 13.82 7.98 -6.48
N GLY A 4 12.86 8.10 -5.56
CA GLY A 4 12.00 7.01 -5.15
C GLY A 4 11.23 7.32 -3.88
N TYR A 5 10.54 6.30 -3.40
CA TYR A 5 9.83 6.29 -2.13
C TYR A 5 10.23 5.09 -1.31
N GLU A 6 10.28 5.26 0.02
CA GLU A 6 10.34 4.14 0.95
C GLU A 6 8.96 3.95 1.55
N LEU A 7 8.35 2.79 1.28
CA LEU A 7 7.10 2.35 1.87
C LEU A 7 7.41 1.45 3.07
N ARG A 8 6.67 1.66 4.15
CA ARG A 8 6.68 0.82 5.35
C ARG A 8 5.29 0.31 5.64
N TYR A 9 5.16 -0.98 5.93
CA TYR A 9 3.87 -1.56 6.31
C TYR A 9 3.99 -2.64 7.40
N THR A 10 2.90 -2.87 8.10
CA THR A 10 2.73 -3.98 9.07
C THR A 10 1.26 -4.39 9.10
N VAL A 11 1.00 -5.64 9.48
CA VAL A 11 -0.36 -6.18 9.59
C VAL A 11 -0.69 -6.41 11.08
N GLY A 12 -1.77 -5.81 11.54
CA GLY A 12 -2.36 -6.04 12.86
C GLY A 12 -1.75 -5.28 14.04
N ASP A 13 -0.55 -4.71 13.92
CA ASP A 13 0.11 -4.00 15.02
C ASP A 13 0.92 -2.77 14.57
N ASP A 14 0.33 -1.58 14.71
CA ASP A 14 0.95 -0.28 14.41
C ASP A 14 1.85 0.26 15.53
N ARG A 15 1.92 -0.45 16.67
CA ARG A 15 2.72 -0.04 17.84
C ARG A 15 4.16 -0.53 17.74
N LEU A 16 4.44 -1.41 16.78
CA LEU A 16 5.79 -1.86 16.51
C LEU A 16 6.68 -0.67 16.09
N PRO A 17 7.95 -0.62 16.55
CA PRO A 17 8.93 0.31 16.02
C PRO A 17 9.01 0.23 14.50
N ILE A 18 9.18 1.37 13.83
CA ILE A 18 9.13 1.47 12.35
C ILE A 18 10.19 0.61 11.65
N GLU A 19 11.29 0.31 12.34
CA GLU A 19 12.36 -0.57 11.87
C GLU A 19 11.91 -2.03 11.75
N LYS A 20 10.86 -2.41 12.48
CA LYS A 20 10.23 -3.74 12.42
C LYS A 20 9.11 -3.82 11.38
N TRP A 21 8.72 -2.71 10.78
CA TRP A 21 7.76 -2.71 9.68
C TRP A 21 8.47 -3.18 8.42
N GLU A 22 7.78 -3.98 7.63
CA GLU A 22 8.23 -4.43 6.32
C GLU A 22 8.57 -3.21 5.45
N ARG A 23 9.67 -3.30 4.70
CA ARG A 23 10.20 -2.21 3.87
C ARG A 23 10.08 -2.58 2.41
N VAL A 24 9.55 -1.65 1.62
CA VAL A 24 9.58 -1.70 0.15
C VAL A 24 10.20 -0.41 -0.37
N ASP A 25 11.28 -0.55 -1.14
CA ASP A 25 11.90 0.56 -1.86
C ASP A 25 11.29 0.65 -3.26
N ILE A 26 10.60 1.76 -3.54
CA ILE A 26 9.89 2.00 -4.80
C ILE A 26 10.73 3.00 -5.61
N PRO A 27 11.46 2.56 -6.65
CA PRO A 27 12.27 3.46 -7.45
C PRO A 27 11.40 4.33 -8.37
N GLY A 28 11.95 5.48 -8.76
CA GLY A 28 11.31 6.37 -9.74
C GLY A 28 10.46 7.46 -9.10
N THR A 29 9.56 8.02 -9.89
CA THR A 29 8.75 9.19 -9.49
C THR A 29 7.26 8.92 -9.56
N ASP A 30 6.87 7.69 -9.91
CA ASP A 30 5.47 7.29 -9.97
C ASP A 30 4.80 7.47 -8.62
N THR A 31 3.55 7.93 -8.67
CA THR A 31 2.73 8.22 -7.49
C THR A 31 1.69 7.14 -7.25
N THR A 32 1.87 5.97 -7.84
CA THR A 32 1.00 4.83 -7.64
C THR A 32 1.86 3.59 -7.50
N TYR A 33 1.56 2.78 -6.49
CA TYR A 33 2.20 1.49 -6.30
C TYR A 33 1.15 0.45 -5.95
N THR A 34 1.20 -0.67 -6.66
CA THR A 34 0.36 -1.83 -6.39
C THR A 34 1.14 -2.83 -5.55
N MET A 35 0.59 -3.19 -4.39
CA MET A 35 1.18 -4.22 -3.54
C MET A 35 0.39 -5.53 -3.69
N GLU A 36 1.09 -6.58 -4.06
CA GLU A 36 0.56 -7.93 -4.25
C GLU A 36 0.78 -8.79 -2.99
N HIS A 37 -0.01 -9.85 -2.85
CA HIS A 37 0.14 -10.87 -1.79
C HIS A 37 0.14 -10.35 -0.34
N ILE A 38 -0.62 -9.28 -0.07
CA ILE A 38 -0.75 -8.76 1.30
C ILE A 38 -1.50 -9.77 2.18
N PRO A 39 -0.97 -10.12 3.37
CA PRO A 39 -1.70 -10.93 4.34
C PRO A 39 -3.04 -10.31 4.70
N SER A 40 -4.06 -11.14 4.87
CA SER A 40 -5.36 -10.69 5.36
C SER A 40 -5.24 -10.07 6.75
N GLY A 41 -5.95 -8.98 7.01
CA GLY A 41 -5.95 -8.30 8.29
C GLY A 41 -6.04 -6.78 8.17
N VAL A 42 -5.76 -6.08 9.26
CA VAL A 42 -5.66 -4.62 9.25
C VAL A 42 -4.25 -4.23 8.86
N LEU A 43 -4.09 -3.70 7.66
CA LEU A 43 -2.85 -3.18 7.12
C LEU A 43 -2.65 -1.73 7.60
N TYR A 44 -1.47 -1.46 8.14
CA TYR A 44 -0.98 -0.12 8.44
C TYR A 44 0.15 0.21 7.50
N VAL A 45 0.05 1.32 6.78
CA VAL A 45 1.03 1.72 5.76
C VAL A 45 1.41 3.19 5.90
N ARG A 46 2.67 3.51 5.65
CA ARG A 46 3.17 4.88 5.53
C ARG A 46 4.34 4.91 4.56
N MET A 47 4.64 6.09 4.03
CA MET A 47 5.70 6.24 3.05
C MET A 47 6.45 7.54 3.23
N ARG A 48 7.68 7.61 2.70
CA ARG A 48 8.46 8.85 2.62
C ARG A 48 9.13 8.98 1.26
N ALA A 49 9.24 10.21 0.78
CA ALA A 49 10.01 10.52 -0.41
C ALA A 49 11.52 10.41 -0.13
N ALA A 50 12.27 9.84 -1.05
CA ALA A 50 13.73 9.80 -1.04
C ALA A 50 14.31 10.63 -2.19
N ASN A 51 15.37 11.37 -1.90
CA ASN A 51 16.19 12.07 -2.87
C ASN A 51 17.67 11.69 -2.67
N LYS A 52 18.57 12.24 -3.50
CA LYS A 52 20.01 11.97 -3.40
C LYS A 52 20.65 12.42 -2.06
N GLU A 53 20.04 13.39 -1.38
CA GLU A 53 20.48 13.93 -0.10
C GLU A 53 19.95 13.12 1.09
N GLY A 54 18.91 12.32 0.88
CA GLY A 54 18.30 11.48 1.91
C GLY A 54 16.78 11.38 1.80
N ALA A 55 16.18 10.81 2.83
CA ALA A 55 14.74 10.63 2.90
C ALA A 55 14.06 11.73 3.74
N GLY A 56 12.93 12.22 3.26
CA GLY A 56 12.09 13.17 3.97
C GLY A 56 11.32 12.55 5.15
N PRO A 57 10.44 13.33 5.79
CA PRO A 57 9.54 12.79 6.81
C PRO A 57 8.60 11.76 6.22
N TYR A 58 8.16 10.83 7.06
CA TYR A 58 7.10 9.91 6.69
C TYR A 58 5.74 10.61 6.67
N SER A 59 4.87 10.11 5.81
CA SER A 59 3.44 10.39 5.82
C SER A 59 2.81 9.95 7.15
N PRO A 60 1.60 10.47 7.46
CA PRO A 60 0.72 9.81 8.42
C PRO A 60 0.47 8.34 8.03
N VAL A 61 0.09 7.54 9.02
CA VAL A 61 -0.30 6.14 8.81
C VAL A 61 -1.66 6.10 8.13
N ALA A 62 -1.74 5.41 7.00
CA ALA A 62 -2.99 4.98 6.38
C ALA A 62 -3.33 3.57 6.86
N ILE A 63 -4.62 3.31 7.01
CA ILE A 63 -5.16 2.05 7.55
C ILE A 63 -6.08 1.45 6.49
N HIS A 64 -5.91 0.18 6.20
CA HIS A 64 -6.74 -0.55 5.25
C HIS A 64 -7.08 -1.92 5.81
N SER A 65 -8.29 -2.41 5.56
CA SER A 65 -8.67 -3.78 5.91
C SER A 65 -8.56 -4.65 4.67
N VAL A 66 -7.66 -5.62 4.70
CA VAL A 66 -7.52 -6.63 3.66
C VAL A 66 -8.32 -7.85 4.10
N GLU A 67 -9.44 -8.09 3.43
CA GLU A 67 -10.20 -9.32 3.65
C GLU A 67 -9.38 -10.53 3.17
N PRO A 68 -9.48 -11.69 3.85
CA PRO A 68 -8.91 -12.92 3.31
C PRO A 68 -9.45 -13.17 1.91
N ALA A 69 -8.59 -13.66 1.02
CA ALA A 69 -9.07 -14.20 -0.25
C ALA A 69 -10.13 -15.25 0.10
N ASN A 70 -11.38 -15.03 -0.34
CA ASN A 70 -12.38 -16.06 -0.23
C ASN A 70 -11.86 -17.27 -1.03
N GLU A 71 -11.53 -18.36 -0.35
CA GLU A 71 -11.22 -19.66 -0.97
C GLU A 71 -12.51 -20.27 -1.55
N GLY A 72 -13.18 -19.54 -2.42
CA GLY A 72 -14.30 -20.00 -3.23
C GLY A 72 -13.74 -20.66 -4.48
N ILE A 73 -13.70 -21.99 -4.48
CA ILE A 73 -13.56 -22.92 -5.62
C ILE A 73 -13.09 -22.25 -6.93
N GLY A 74 -11.77 -22.29 -7.19
CA GLY A 74 -11.25 -22.30 -8.55
C GLY A 74 -11.06 -20.97 -9.29
N GLY A 75 -10.62 -19.90 -8.62
CA GLY A 75 -10.15 -18.69 -9.31
C GLY A 75 -9.05 -17.99 -8.52
N VAL A 76 -7.88 -17.80 -9.13
CA VAL A 76 -6.79 -16.99 -8.56
C VAL A 76 -7.30 -15.55 -8.48
N LEU A 77 -7.67 -15.09 -7.29
CA LEU A 77 -8.02 -13.69 -7.05
C LEU A 77 -6.73 -12.89 -6.86
N GLU A 78 -6.13 -12.44 -7.95
CA GLU A 78 -5.12 -11.38 -7.92
C GLU A 78 -5.83 -10.08 -7.51
N ARG A 79 -5.82 -9.78 -6.20
CA ARG A 79 -6.34 -8.52 -5.66
C ARG A 79 -5.19 -7.52 -5.53
N ASP A 80 -5.16 -6.57 -6.44
CA ASP A 80 -4.22 -5.46 -6.46
C ASP A 80 -4.67 -4.36 -5.49
N LEU A 81 -3.90 -4.09 -4.43
CA LEU A 81 -4.09 -2.89 -3.63
C LEU A 81 -3.43 -1.70 -4.34
N ILE A 82 -4.24 -0.85 -4.99
CA ILE A 82 -3.75 0.39 -5.61
C ILE A 82 -3.57 1.45 -4.51
N LEU A 83 -2.32 1.73 -4.13
CA LEU A 83 -1.98 2.82 -3.23
C LEU A 83 -1.73 4.11 -4.04
N ASN A 84 -2.63 5.08 -3.92
CA ASN A 84 -2.40 6.44 -4.42
C ASN A 84 -1.44 7.18 -3.46
N VAL A 85 -0.24 7.50 -3.96
CA VAL A 85 0.77 8.32 -3.27
C VAL A 85 0.29 9.77 -3.27
N VAL A 86 -0.46 10.15 -2.24
CA VAL A 86 -0.79 11.56 -1.99
C VAL A 86 0.30 12.14 -1.10
N THR A 87 1.28 12.81 -1.71
CA THR A 87 2.19 13.69 -0.97
C THR A 87 1.43 14.96 -0.61
N ALA A 88 1.68 15.45 0.60
CA ALA A 88 0.91 16.51 1.25
C ALA A 88 0.65 17.70 0.31
N GLU A 89 -0.61 17.82 -0.16
CA GLU A 89 -1.51 18.99 -0.10
C GLU A 89 -2.81 18.63 -0.87
N GLY A 90 -3.82 18.12 -0.16
CA GLY A 90 -5.19 18.03 -0.70
C GLY A 90 -5.69 16.63 -1.11
N GLU A 91 -6.78 16.26 -0.45
CA GLU A 91 -7.79 15.24 -0.78
C GLU A 91 -7.40 13.75 -0.87
N ARG A 92 -7.66 13.12 0.28
CA ARG A 92 -7.78 11.69 0.56
C ARG A 92 -8.73 10.97 -0.42
N ARG A 93 -8.20 10.12 -1.30
CA ARG A 93 -8.94 8.99 -1.90
C ARG A 93 -8.06 7.76 -1.99
N ILE A 94 -8.17 6.87 -1.00
CA ILE A 94 -7.75 5.48 -1.09
C ILE A 94 -9.03 4.73 -1.50
N SER A 95 -9.05 4.13 -2.69
CA SER A 95 -10.18 3.36 -3.20
C SER A 95 -9.76 1.90 -3.30
N SER A 96 -10.45 1.00 -2.60
CA SER A 96 -10.46 -0.41 -2.95
C SER A 96 -11.42 -0.56 -4.14
N GLU A 97 -10.90 -0.63 -5.35
CA GLU A 97 -11.71 -1.06 -6.49
C GLU A 97 -11.88 -2.58 -6.40
N ASP A 98 -12.99 -3.01 -5.80
CA ASP A 98 -13.54 -4.34 -6.08
C ASP A 98 -13.87 -4.37 -7.57
N ASN A 99 -12.94 -4.93 -8.36
CA ASN A 99 -13.19 -5.24 -9.75
C ASN A 99 -14.33 -6.26 -9.79
N LYS A 100 -15.56 -5.78 -9.95
CA LYS A 100 -16.74 -6.61 -10.14
C LYS A 100 -16.45 -7.54 -11.30
N VAL A 101 -16.34 -8.82 -10.97
CA VAL A 101 -16.46 -9.93 -11.90
C VAL A 101 -17.64 -9.63 -12.81
N ASN A 102 -17.38 -9.42 -14.11
CA ASN A 102 -18.46 -9.30 -15.07
C ASN A 102 -19.12 -10.67 -15.22
N ASP A 103 -20.43 -10.62 -15.11
CA ASP A 103 -21.41 -11.70 -15.09
C ASP A 103 -21.65 -12.30 -16.49
N LEU A 104 -21.90 -13.61 -16.53
CA LEU A 104 -22.64 -14.40 -17.53
C LEU A 104 -22.26 -14.34 -19.03
N VAL A 105 -21.84 -15.50 -19.58
CA VAL A 105 -22.62 -16.35 -20.53
C VAL A 105 -22.26 -17.82 -20.33
#